data_AF-A0A4D7B3N9-F1
#
_entry.id   AF-A0A4D7B3N9-F1
#
_cell.length_a   1.000
_cell.length_b   1.000
_cell.length_c   1.000
_cell.angle_alpha   90.00
_cell.angle_beta   90.00
_cell.angle_gamma   90.00
#
_symmetry.space_group_name_H-M   'P 1'
#
loop_
_entity.id
_entity.type
_entity.pdbx_description
1 polymer ?
#
loop_
_entity_poly.entity_id
_entity_poly.type
_entity_poly.pdbx_seq_one_letter_code
_entity_poly.pdbx_strand_id
1 'polypeptide(L)'
;MTAIIPLREQIAEQRGDIENRERTYPRLVNRGELREAEADRLLQRAKAILSTLVWFQEREHELRTFLAMAPADRAVIVTHGPLVAEMALELARREEIAKAGGARR
;
A
#
# COMPACT_ATOMS: atom_id res chain seq x y z
N MET A 1 -0.56 -28.60 -4.35
CA MET A 1 -0.15 -27.28 -3.80
C MET A 1 -0.16 -26.29 -4.94
N THR A 2 -0.91 -25.20 -4.83
CA THR A 2 -0.91 -24.13 -5.86
C THR A 2 0.43 -23.40 -5.80
N ALA A 3 1.04 -23.15 -6.96
CA ALA A 3 2.30 -22.41 -7.01
C ALA A 3 2.10 -20.96 -6.53
N ILE A 4 3.05 -20.43 -5.75
CA ILE A 4 3.05 -19.02 -5.36
C ILE A 4 3.57 -18.23 -6.57
N ILE A 5 2.71 -17.39 -7.14
CA ILE A 5 3.09 -16.48 -8.23
C ILE A 5 3.87 -15.31 -7.61
N PRO A 6 5.06 -14.94 -8.13
CA PRO A 6 5.80 -13.78 -7.63
C PRO A 6 4.98 -12.48 -7.69
N LEU A 7 5.13 -11.61 -6.68
CA LEU A 7 4.34 -10.37 -6.57
C LEU A 7 4.46 -9.46 -7.81
N ARG A 8 5.66 -9.36 -8.38
CA ARG A 8 5.92 -8.68 -9.66
C ARG A 8 5.04 -9.21 -10.79
N GLU A 9 4.88 -10.52 -10.89
CA GLU A 9 4.10 -11.17 -11.94
C GLU A 9 2.60 -10.94 -11.72
N GLN A 10 2.13 -11.02 -10.47
CA GLN A 10 0.75 -10.66 -10.12
C GLN A 10 0.42 -9.21 -10.48
N ILE A 11 1.34 -8.26 -10.24
CA ILE A 11 1.18 -6.85 -10.63
C ILE A 11 1.09 -6.71 -12.15
N ALA A 12 1.96 -7.38 -12.89
CA ALA A 12 1.95 -7.32 -14.36
C ALA A 12 0.65 -7.90 -14.94
N GLU A 13 0.18 -9.02 -14.40
CA GLU A 13 -1.09 -9.64 -14.78
C GLU A 13 -2.27 -8.71 -14.50
N GLN A 14 -2.33 -8.12 -13.30
CA GLN A 14 -3.42 -7.23 -12.92
C GLN A 14 -3.44 -5.94 -13.76
N ARG A 15 -2.27 -5.42 -14.18
CA ARG A 15 -2.19 -4.32 -15.14
C ARG A 15 -2.78 -4.71 -16.49
N GLY A 16 -2.42 -5.87 -17.03
CA GLY A 16 -2.97 -6.37 -18.28
C GLY A 16 -4.47 -6.61 -18.24
N ASP A 17 -5.00 -7.11 -17.12
CA ASP A 17 -6.44 -7.25 -16.89
C ASP A 17 -7.16 -5.89 -16.88
N ILE A 18 -6.61 -4.88 -16.20
CA ILE A 18 -7.15 -3.51 -16.21
C ILE A 18 -7.17 -2.94 -17.64
N GLU A 19 -6.06 -3.03 -18.37
CA GLU A 19 -5.97 -2.56 -19.77
C GLU A 19 -7.02 -3.26 -20.67
N ASN A 20 -7.18 -4.58 -20.48
CA ASN A 20 -8.18 -5.35 -21.21
C ASN A 20 -9.61 -4.89 -20.89
N ARG A 21 -9.91 -4.61 -19.62
CA ARG A 21 -11.23 -4.10 -19.19
C ARG A 21 -11.50 -2.72 -19.72
N GLU A 22 -10.53 -1.80 -19.65
CA GLU A 22 -10.64 -0.44 -20.19
C GLU A 22 -10.94 -0.46 -21.70
N ARG A 23 -10.39 -1.42 -22.44
CA ARG A 23 -10.68 -1.61 -23.86
C ARG A 23 -12.03 -2.29 -24.14
N THR A 24 -12.43 -3.25 -23.29
CA THR A 24 -13.56 -4.15 -23.59
C THR A 24 -14.87 -3.65 -23.01
N TYR A 25 -14.88 -3.16 -21.77
CA TYR A 25 -16.10 -2.78 -21.08
C TYR A 25 -16.90 -1.70 -21.81
N PRO A 26 -16.31 -0.63 -22.37
CA PRO A 26 -17.08 0.35 -23.14
C PRO A 26 -17.85 -0.27 -24.30
N ARG A 27 -17.27 -1.28 -24.97
CA ARG A 27 -17.93 -1.99 -26.08
C ARG A 27 -19.11 -2.84 -25.59
N LEU A 28 -18.95 -3.52 -24.46
CA LEU A 28 -20.02 -4.32 -23.85
C LEU A 28 -21.16 -3.43 -23.35
N VAL A 29 -20.84 -2.27 -22.77
CA VAL A 29 -21.83 -1.27 -22.35
C VAL A 29 -22.61 -0.74 -23.55
N ASN A 30 -21.92 -0.36 -24.63
CA ASN A 30 -22.56 0.12 -25.85
C ASN A 30 -23.48 -0.92 -26.51
N ARG A 31 -23.19 -2.22 -26.33
CA ARG A 31 -24.04 -3.32 -26.82
C ARG A 31 -25.17 -3.69 -25.87
N GLY A 32 -25.24 -3.08 -24.69
CA GLY A 32 -26.20 -3.45 -23.64
C GLY A 32 -25.89 -4.78 -22.95
N GLU A 33 -24.71 -5.35 -23.19
CA GLU A 33 -24.25 -6.63 -22.62
C GLU A 33 -23.68 -6.47 -21.19
N LEU A 34 -23.39 -5.23 -20.78
CA LEU A 34 -22.90 -4.90 -19.44
C LEU A 34 -23.49 -3.55 -18.99
N ARG A 35 -23.92 -3.43 -17.74
CA ARG A 35 -24.38 -2.15 -17.19
C ARG A 35 -23.18 -1.25 -16.90
N GLU A 36 -23.26 0.03 -17.26
CA GLU A 36 -22.18 1.02 -17.04
C GLU A 36 -21.72 1.07 -15.58
N ALA A 37 -22.65 1.21 -14.64
CA ALA A 37 -22.32 1.20 -13.21
C ALA A 37 -21.61 -0.07 -12.73
N GLU A 38 -21.89 -1.22 -13.37
CA GLU A 38 -21.20 -2.47 -13.06
C GLU A 38 -19.80 -2.51 -13.66
N ALA A 39 -19.64 -2.06 -14.91
CA ALA A 39 -18.33 -1.90 -15.55
C ALA A 39 -17.41 -1.00 -14.70
N ASP A 40 -17.91 0.15 -14.25
CA ASP A 40 -17.17 1.09 -13.41
C ASP A 40 -16.76 0.45 -12.08
N ARG A 41 -17.71 -0.20 -11.40
CA ARG A 41 -17.43 -0.88 -10.13
C ARG A 41 -16.35 -1.95 -10.29
N LEU A 42 -16.43 -2.77 -11.33
CA LEU A 42 -15.47 -3.84 -11.59
C LEU A 42 -14.08 -3.29 -11.93
N LEU A 43 -14.01 -2.23 -12.72
CA LEU A 43 -12.76 -1.55 -13.07
C LEU A 43 -12.12 -0.90 -11.85
N GLN A 44 -12.90 -0.19 -11.02
CA GLN A 44 -12.40 0.43 -9.79
C GLN A 44 -11.86 -0.60 -8.80
N ARG A 45 -12.54 -1.75 -8.64
CA ARG A 45 -12.02 -2.85 -7.80
C ARG A 45 -10.71 -3.40 -8.33
N ALA A 46 -10.58 -3.58 -9.65
CA ALA A 46 -9.31 -4.02 -10.26
C ALA A 46 -8.17 -3.04 -9.98
N LYS A 47 -8.43 -1.74 -10.12
CA LYS A 47 -7.46 -0.67 -9.82
C LYS A 47 -7.07 -0.64 -8.34
N ALA A 48 -8.03 -0.84 -7.43
CA ALA A 48 -7.76 -0.92 -6.00
C ALA A 48 -6.90 -2.14 -5.63
N ILE A 49 -7.15 -3.29 -6.26
CA ILE A 49 -6.30 -4.49 -6.10
C ILE A 49 -4.87 -4.19 -6.58
N LEU A 50 -4.71 -3.63 -7.77
CA LEU A 50 -3.40 -3.25 -8.28
C LEU A 50 -2.67 -2.28 -7.33
N SER A 51 -3.36 -1.26 -6.83
CA SER A 51 -2.79 -0.31 -5.88
C SER A 51 -2.30 -1.00 -4.60
N THR A 52 -3.07 -1.98 -4.10
CA THR A 52 -2.68 -2.78 -2.93
C THR A 52 -1.44 -3.63 -3.21
N LEU A 53 -1.36 -4.28 -4.38
CA LEU A 53 -0.20 -5.09 -4.77
C LEU A 53 1.07 -4.23 -4.92
N VAL A 54 0.95 -3.06 -5.55
CA VAL A 54 2.06 -2.10 -5.69
C VAL A 54 2.53 -1.63 -4.32
N TRP A 55 1.61 -1.30 -3.41
CA TRP A 55 1.97 -0.95 -2.03
C TRP A 55 2.75 -2.07 -1.33
N PHE A 56 2.34 -3.34 -1.49
CA PHE A 56 3.10 -4.47 -0.96
C PHE A 56 4.49 -4.59 -1.58
N GLN A 57 4.66 -4.29 -2.87
CA GLN A 57 5.95 -4.32 -3.54
C GLN A 57 6.87 -3.22 -3.00
N GLU A 58 6.35 -2.00 -2.82
CA GLU A 58 7.10 -0.86 -2.27
C GLU A 58 7.53 -1.12 -0.83
N ARG A 59 6.73 -1.86 -0.04
CA ARG A 59 7.00 -2.18 1.36
C ARG A 59 7.58 -3.56 1.59
N GLU A 60 7.96 -4.28 0.53
CA GLU A 60 8.34 -5.69 0.63
C GLU A 60 9.47 -5.90 1.64
N HIS A 61 10.52 -5.06 1.58
CA HIS A 61 11.65 -5.16 2.48
C HIS A 61 11.26 -4.88 3.94
N GLU A 62 10.51 -3.80 4.20
CA GLU A 62 10.05 -3.44 5.55
C GLU A 62 9.18 -4.54 6.16
N LEU A 63 8.23 -5.06 5.39
CA LEU A 63 7.31 -6.11 5.83
C LEU A 63 8.07 -7.42 6.11
N ARG A 64 9.00 -7.81 5.24
CA ARG A 64 9.82 -9.01 5.46
C ARG A 64 10.68 -8.86 6.71
N THR A 65 11.32 -7.70 6.90
CA THR A 65 12.11 -7.39 8.09
C THR A 65 11.25 -7.46 9.35
N PHE A 66 10.07 -6.84 9.34
CA PHE A 66 9.14 -6.89 10.45
C PHE A 66 8.70 -8.33 10.76
N LEU A 67 8.31 -9.11 9.75
CA LEU A 67 7.86 -10.50 9.92
C LEU A 67 8.97 -11.44 10.39
N ALA A 68 10.23 -11.15 10.07
CA ALA A 68 11.38 -11.92 10.53
C ALA A 68 11.75 -11.67 12.01
N MET A 69 11.27 -10.58 12.62
CA MET A 69 11.47 -10.31 14.06
C MET A 69 10.81 -11.36 14.94
N ALA A 70 11.24 -11.49 16.20
CA ALA A 70 10.58 -12.37 17.14
C ALA A 70 9.13 -11.89 17.41
N PRO A 71 8.16 -12.79 17.69
CA PRO A 71 6.79 -12.39 17.97
C PRO A 71 6.64 -11.37 19.11
N ALA A 72 7.49 -11.48 20.15
CA ALA A 72 7.52 -10.54 21.26
C ALA A 72 7.93 -9.13 20.80
N ASP A 73 8.97 -9.03 19.97
CA ASP A 73 9.45 -7.74 19.43
C ASP A 73 8.41 -7.10 18.52
N ARG A 74 7.76 -7.89 17.65
CA ARG A 74 6.65 -7.40 16.82
C ARG A 74 5.50 -6.87 17.68
N ALA A 75 5.15 -7.56 18.76
CA ALA A 75 4.09 -7.12 19.66
C ALA A 75 4.43 -5.78 20.32
N VAL A 76 5.67 -5.61 20.79
CA VAL A 76 6.16 -4.33 21.34
C VAL A 76 6.05 -3.21 20.31
N ILE A 77 6.48 -3.45 19.06
CA ILE A 77 6.38 -2.46 17.97
C ILE A 77 4.92 -2.10 17.68
N VAL A 78 4.01 -3.06 17.64
CA VAL A 78 2.59 -2.79 17.38
C VAL A 78 1.95 -2.01 18.53
N THR A 79 2.26 -2.36 19.78
CA THR A 79 1.67 -1.72 20.96
C THR A 79 2.25 -0.34 21.25
N HIS A 80 3.56 -0.15 21.07
CA HIS A 80 4.28 1.05 21.51
C HIS A 80 4.94 1.83 20.38
N GLY A 81 5.03 1.28 19.18
CA GLY A 81 5.68 1.92 18.01
C GLY A 81 5.15 3.32 17.69
N PRO A 82 3.82 3.56 17.66
CA PRO A 82 3.29 4.90 17.44
C PRO A 82 3.79 5.93 18.47
N LEU A 83 3.76 5.57 19.75
CA LEU A 83 4.24 6.44 20.84
C LEU A 83 5.73 6.73 20.70
N VAL A 84 6.55 5.70 20.41
CA VAL A 84 7.99 5.87 20.22
C VAL A 84 8.29 6.78 19.01
N ALA A 85 7.53 6.65 17.92
CA ALA A 85 7.66 7.51 16.75
C ALA A 85 7.32 8.97 17.06
N GLU A 86 6.23 9.22 17.80
CA GLU A 86 5.86 10.57 18.24
C GLU A 86 6.95 11.19 19.13
N MET A 87 7.49 10.42 20.08
CA MET A 87 8.58 10.87 20.94
C MET A 87 9.84 11.21 20.13
N ALA A 88 10.21 10.39 19.15
CA ALA A 88 11.35 10.66 18.28
C ALA A 88 11.17 11.95 17.46
N LEU A 89 9.98 12.20 16.93
CA LEU A 89 9.67 13.44 16.19
C LEU A 89 9.74 14.67 17.09
N GLU A 90 9.23 14.58 18.32
CA GLU A 90 9.30 15.67 19.29
C GLU A 90 10.75 15.95 19.73
N LEU A 91 11.57 14.92 19.90
CA LEU A 91 13.00 15.09 20.18
C LEU A 91 13.71 15.80 19.02
N ALA A 92 13.48 15.36 17.78
CA ALA A 92 14.04 16.00 16.60
C ALA A 92 13.64 17.49 16.51
N ARG A 93 12.38 17.82 16.80
CA ARG A 93 11.90 19.20 16.85
C ARG A 93 12.64 20.03 17.90
N ARG A 94 12.84 19.49 19.11
CA ARG A 94 13.56 20.18 20.19
C ARG A 94 15.03 20.40 19.85
N GLU A 95 15.66 19.43 19.21
CA GLU A 95 17.04 19.57 18.73
C GLU A 95 17.17 20.70 17.71
N GLU A 96 16.25 20.81 16.76
CA GLU A 96 16.25 21.90 15.78
C GLU A 96 16.04 23.28 16.44
N ILE A 97 15.14 23.38 17.43
CA ILE A 97 14.95 24.62 18.21
C ILE A 97 16.22 24.99 18.99
N ALA A 98 16.88 24.00 19.59
CA ALA A 98 18.13 24.21 20.33
C ALA A 98 19.26 24.68 19.40
N LYS A 99 19.39 24.08 18.21
CA LYS A 99 20.35 24.50 17.18
C LYS A 99 20.07 25.92 16.65
N ALA A 100 18.80 26.33 16.60
CA ALA A 100 18.39 27.67 16.18
C ALA A 100 18.65 28.77 17.24
N GLY A 101 19.29 28.45 18.37
CA GLY A 101 19.64 29.41 19.41
C GLY A 101 18.63 29.50 20.57
N GLY A 102 17.63 28.61 20.61
CA GLY A 102 16.66 28.49 21.70
C GLY A 102 15.60 29.60 21.77
N ALA A 103 14.41 29.26 22.27
CA ALA A 103 13.42 30.28 22.63
C ALA A 103 14.00 31.13 23.77
N ARG A 104 14.25 32.43 23.51
CA ARG A 104 14.52 33.41 24.57
C ARG A 104 13.33 33.37 25.53
N ARG A 105 13.59 32.95 26.77
CA ARG A 105 12.64 33.04 27.89
C ARG A 105 12.20 34.47 28.10
#